data_AF-A0A9P5PGL7-F1
#
_entry.id   AF-A0A9P5PGL7-F1
#
_cell.length_a   1.000
_cell.length_b   1.000
_cell.length_c   1.000
_cell.angle_alpha   90.00
_cell.angle_beta   90.00
_cell.angle_gamma   90.00
#
_symmetry.space_group_name_H-M   'P 1'
#
loop_
_entity.id
_entity.type
_entity.pdbx_description
1 polymer ?
#
loop_
_entity_poly.entity_id
_entity_poly.type
_entity_poly.pdbx_seq_one_letter_code
_entity_poly.pdbx_strand_id
1 'polypeptide(L)'
;MPDTVLCHTCRKTLSVRDFPILNDFNSQHLRSLHVPNNVEAVKICRETTEADLNIAELDKEIESLRGTLKELETQRKALERCRDEARSLLAPIRKLPPEVLELAFDAVCLSSN
;
A
#
# COMPACT_ATOMS: atom_id res chain seq x y z
N MET A 1 21.26 -4.20 -6.29
CA MET A 1 19.98 -3.70 -5.78
C MET A 1 19.98 -4.03 -4.31
N PRO A 2 19.71 -3.05 -3.42
CA PRO A 2 19.72 -3.31 -1.99
C PRO A 2 18.51 -4.17 -1.60
N ASP A 3 18.70 -5.05 -0.62
CA ASP A 3 17.63 -5.87 -0.06
C ASP A 3 16.51 -4.99 0.52
N THR A 4 15.26 -5.39 0.29
CA THR A 4 14.11 -4.71 0.86
C THR A 4 13.73 -5.37 2.18
N VAL A 5 13.74 -4.61 3.28
CA VAL A 5 13.27 -5.10 4.59
C VAL A 5 11.74 -5.13 4.60
N LEU A 6 11.17 -6.33 4.70
CA LEU A 6 9.72 -6.54 4.74
C LEU A 6 9.15 -6.47 6.16
N CYS A 7 9.94 -6.87 7.16
CA CYS A 7 9.52 -6.84 8.56
C CYS A 7 10.69 -6.46 9.47
N HIS A 8 10.51 -5.41 10.27
CA HIS A 8 11.53 -4.95 11.21
C HIS A 8 11.68 -5.86 12.44
N THR A 9 10.64 -6.62 12.79
CA THR A 9 10.64 -7.50 13.97
C THR A 9 11.41 -8.78 13.70
N CYS A 10 11.04 -9.54 12.66
CA CYS A 10 11.71 -10.80 12.32
C CYS A 10 12.87 -10.63 11.33
N ARG A 11 13.11 -9.40 10.86
CA ARG A 11 14.15 -9.06 9.86
C ARG A 11 14.01 -9.81 8.54
N LYS A 12 12.80 -10.24 8.18
CA LYS A 12 12.53 -10.81 6.85
C LYS A 12 12.91 -9.76 5.79
N THR A 13 13.81 -10.14 4.90
CA THR A 13 14.21 -9.35 3.74
C THR A 13 13.81 -10.06 2.46
N LEU A 14 13.58 -9.29 1.42
CA LEU A 14 13.47 -9.78 0.04
C LEU A 14 14.69 -9.27 -0.73
N SER A 15 15.44 -10.21 -1.29
CA SER A 15 16.59 -9.93 -2.14
C SER A 15 16.25 -10.36 -3.56
N VAL A 16 16.21 -9.39 -4.47
CA VAL A 16 16.10 -9.67 -5.90
C VAL A 16 17.49 -9.52 -6.49
N ARG A 17 17.91 -10.54 -7.24
CA ARG A 17 19.23 -10.52 -7.87
C ARG A 17 19.36 -9.29 -8.76
N ASP A 18 20.54 -8.71 -8.72
CA ASP A 18 20.93 -7.74 -9.72
C ASP A 18 20.91 -8.41 -11.09
N PHE A 19 19.92 -8.03 -11.89
CA PHE A 19 20.10 -8.16 -13.32
C PHE A 19 21.17 -7.15 -13.69
N PRO A 20 22.27 -7.55 -14.34
CA PRO A 20 22.91 -6.59 -15.22
C PRO A 20 21.77 -6.13 -16.14
N ILE A 21 21.27 -4.92 -15.89
CA ILE A 21 20.42 -4.18 -16.82
C ILE A 21 20.95 -4.55 -18.18
N LEU A 22 20.08 -5.00 -19.09
CA LEU A 22 20.33 -5.33 -20.51
C LEU A 22 21.20 -4.26 -21.22
N ASN A 23 22.43 -4.06 -20.77
CA ASN A 23 23.37 -3.06 -21.19
C ASN A 23 24.07 -3.59 -22.45
N ASP A 24 24.15 -4.92 -22.58
CA ASP A 24 24.56 -5.57 -23.83
C ASP A 24 23.44 -5.50 -24.87
N PHE A 25 22.17 -5.67 -24.50
CA PHE A 25 21.03 -5.42 -25.40
C PHE A 25 20.58 -3.97 -25.33
N ASN A 26 21.52 -3.07 -25.62
CA ASN A 26 21.27 -1.63 -25.74
C ASN A 26 19.98 -1.38 -26.53
N SER A 27 19.25 -0.33 -26.16
CA SER A 27 18.15 0.23 -26.98
C SER A 27 18.51 0.46 -28.45
N GLN A 28 19.81 0.52 -28.76
CA GLN A 28 20.38 0.53 -30.11
C GLN A 28 20.16 -0.79 -30.87
N HIS A 29 20.29 -1.96 -30.24
CA HIS A 29 19.99 -3.25 -30.87
C HIS A 29 18.51 -3.36 -31.22
N LEU A 30 17.61 -2.90 -30.33
CA LEU A 30 16.17 -2.83 -30.57
C LEU A 30 15.79 -1.91 -31.74
N ARG A 31 16.65 -0.94 -32.09
CA ARG A 31 16.46 0.02 -33.20
C ARG A 31 17.31 -0.31 -34.43
N SER A 32 17.94 -1.49 -34.45
CA SER A 32 18.78 -1.96 -35.54
C SER A 32 18.20 -3.22 -36.18
N LEU A 33 18.74 -3.65 -37.32
CA LEU A 33 18.44 -4.95 -37.93
C LEU A 33 19.19 -6.11 -37.25
N HIS A 34 19.59 -5.95 -35.98
CA HIS A 34 20.30 -6.98 -35.24
C HIS A 34 19.38 -8.17 -34.98
N VAL A 35 19.87 -9.36 -35.36
CA VAL A 35 19.23 -10.64 -35.06
C VAL A 35 20.16 -11.40 -34.12
N PRO A 36 19.71 -11.76 -32.90
CA PRO A 36 20.53 -12.52 -31.96
C PRO A 36 20.97 -13.85 -32.58
N ASN A 37 22.24 -14.19 -32.41
CA ASN A 37 22.71 -15.54 -32.72
C ASN A 37 22.21 -16.55 -31.67
N ASN A 38 22.42 -17.85 -31.91
CA ASN A 38 21.91 -18.90 -31.01
C ASN A 38 22.41 -18.77 -29.56
N VAL A 39 23.65 -18.32 -29.35
CA VAL A 39 24.22 -18.16 -28.00
C VAL A 39 23.57 -16.97 -27.30
N GLU A 40 23.41 -15.86 -28.02
CA GLU A 40 22.71 -14.65 -27.54
C GLU A 40 21.25 -14.97 -27.21
N ALA A 41 20.53 -15.66 -28.09
CA ALA A 41 19.14 -16.05 -27.88
C ALA A 41 18.96 -16.90 -26.62
N VAL A 42 19.84 -17.90 -26.39
CA VAL A 42 19.79 -18.73 -25.17
C VAL A 42 20.06 -17.88 -23.92
N LYS A 43 21.01 -16.94 -23.98
CA LYS A 43 21.31 -16.02 -22.88
C LYS A 43 20.10 -15.13 -22.56
N ILE A 44 19.51 -14.50 -23.59
CA ILE A 44 18.31 -13.66 -23.46
C ILE A 44 17.18 -14.46 -22.81
N CYS A 45 16.86 -15.64 -23.35
CA CYS A 45 15.76 -16.47 -22.83
C CYS A 45 15.95 -16.79 -21.34
N ARG A 46 17.16 -17.17 -20.94
CA ARG A 46 17.46 -17.46 -19.53
C ARG A 46 17.27 -16.23 -18.65
N GLU A 47 17.79 -15.08 -19.07
CA GLU A 47 17.68 -13.83 -18.33
C GLU A 47 16.23 -13.36 -18.23
N THR A 48 15.44 -13.49 -19.29
CA THR A 48 14.00 -13.16 -19.26
C THR A 48 13.22 -14.08 -18.32
N THR A 49 13.51 -15.39 -18.34
CA THR A 49 12.84 -16.33 -17.42
C THR A 49 13.21 -16.05 -15.96
N GLU A 50 14.46 -15.70 -15.66
CA GLU A 50 14.86 -15.31 -14.30
C GLU A 50 14.18 -13.99 -13.90
N ALA A 51 14.02 -13.04 -14.82
CA ALA A 51 13.30 -11.80 -14.56
C ALA A 51 11.82 -12.04 -14.25
N ASP A 52 11.15 -12.89 -15.02
CA ASP A 52 9.74 -13.27 -14.80
C ASP A 52 9.54 -13.90 -13.41
N LEU A 53 10.47 -14.76 -12.97
CA LEU A 53 10.41 -15.37 -11.64
C LEU A 53 10.56 -14.33 -10.52
N ASN A 54 11.51 -13.40 -10.67
CA ASN A 54 11.73 -12.33 -9.70
C ASN A 54 10.53 -11.36 -9.64
N ILE A 55 9.91 -11.07 -10.79
CA ILE A 55 8.67 -10.28 -10.85
C ILE A 55 7.55 -10.99 -10.10
N ALA A 56 7.35 -12.29 -10.35
CA ALA A 56 6.30 -13.05 -9.68
C ALA A 56 6.50 -13.11 -8.15
N GLU A 57 7.74 -13.21 -7.68
CA GLU A 57 8.06 -13.16 -6.26
C GLU A 57 7.77 -11.78 -5.64
N LEU A 58 8.15 -10.70 -6.33
CA LEU A 58 7.84 -9.33 -5.93
C LEU A 58 6.33 -9.11 -5.83
N ASP A 59 5.57 -9.50 -6.86
CA ASP A 59 4.12 -9.32 -6.89
C ASP A 59 3.44 -10.06 -5.75
N LYS A 60 3.89 -11.28 -5.46
CA LYS A 60 3.39 -12.06 -4.32
C LYS A 60 3.62 -11.36 -2.98
N GLU A 61 4.83 -10.86 -2.74
CA GLU A 61 5.15 -10.17 -1.48
C GLU A 61 4.42 -8.82 -1.39
N ILE A 62 4.28 -8.08 -2.50
CA ILE A 62 3.48 -6.85 -2.56
C ILE A 62 2.02 -7.13 -2.16
N GLU A 63 1.40 -8.17 -2.72
CA GLU A 63 0.01 -8.48 -2.42
C GLU A 63 -0.17 -8.91 -0.95
N SER A 64 0.77 -9.71 -0.43
CA SER A 64 0.78 -10.08 0.99
C SER A 64 0.88 -8.86 1.92
N LEU A 65 1.73 -7.89 1.58
CA LEU A 65 1.88 -6.66 2.35
C LEU A 65 0.63 -5.77 2.27
N ARG A 66 0.01 -5.65 1.09
CA ARG A 66 -1.26 -4.94 0.91
C ARG A 66 -2.39 -5.54 1.74
N GLY A 67 -2.50 -6.88 1.76
CA GLY A 67 -3.46 -7.58 2.62
C GLY A 67 -3.26 -7.26 4.10
N THR A 68 -2.00 -7.31 4.55
CA THR A 68 -1.63 -6.96 5.93
C THR A 68 -1.97 -5.50 6.28
N LEU A 69 -1.65 -4.56 5.37
CA LEU A 69 -1.95 -3.14 5.55
C LEU A 69 -3.47 -2.90 5.69
N LYS A 70 -4.27 -3.54 4.82
CA LYS A 70 -5.72 -3.43 4.85
C LYS A 70 -6.32 -3.90 6.17
N GLU A 71 -5.79 -4.98 6.74
CA GLU A 71 -6.22 -5.48 8.05
C GLU A 71 -5.91 -4.46 9.15
N LEU A 72 -4.68 -3.92 9.18
CA LEU A 72 -4.29 -2.89 10.16
C LEU A 72 -5.15 -1.62 10.05
N GLU A 73 -5.45 -1.16 8.83
CA GLU A 73 -6.34 -0.03 8.60
C GLU A 73 -7.77 -0.29 9.10
N THR A 74 -8.26 -1.51 8.94
CA THR A 74 -9.58 -1.92 9.41
C THR A 74 -9.64 -1.92 10.94
N GLN A 75 -8.64 -2.50 11.60
CA GLN A 75 -8.52 -2.49 13.06
C GLN A 75 -8.41 -1.07 13.61
N ARG A 76 -7.60 -0.21 12.97
CA ARG A 76 -7.48 1.20 13.34
C ARG A 76 -8.84 1.91 13.27
N LYS A 77 -9.56 1.78 12.16
CA LYS A 77 -10.89 2.39 11.98
C LYS A 77 -11.89 1.93 13.04
N ALA A 78 -11.86 0.64 13.40
CA ALA A 78 -12.72 0.11 14.45
C ALA A 78 -12.42 0.74 15.82
N LEU A 79 -11.14 0.90 16.15
CA LEU A 79 -10.72 1.56 17.39
C LEU A 79 -11.06 3.05 17.41
N GLU A 80 -10.91 3.75 16.29
CA GLU A 80 -11.30 5.16 16.16
C GLU A 80 -12.80 5.35 16.41
N ARG A 81 -13.64 4.50 15.80
CA ARG A 81 -15.08 4.53 16.04
C ARG A 81 -15.42 4.29 17.51
N CYS A 82 -14.85 3.26 18.14
CA CYS A 82 -15.07 2.96 19.55
C CYS A 82 -14.67 4.14 20.45
N ARG A 83 -13.51 4.75 20.18
CA ARG A 83 -13.04 5.95 20.90
C ARG A 83 -14.02 7.11 20.75
N ASP A 84 -14.52 7.36 19.54
CA ASP A 84 -15.37 8.51 19.26
C ASP A 84 -16.78 8.33 19.85
N GLU A 85 -17.31 7.11 19.86
CA GLU A 85 -18.53 6.75 20.59
C GLU A 85 -18.38 6.97 22.10
N ALA A 86 -17.28 6.48 22.69
CA ALA A 86 -16.98 6.68 24.10
C ALA A 86 -16.83 8.17 24.46
N ARG A 87 -16.19 8.96 23.61
CA ARG A 87 -16.10 10.42 23.78
C ARG A 87 -17.46 11.09 23.67
N SER A 88 -18.31 10.63 22.75
CA SER A 88 -19.66 11.15 22.59
C SER A 88 -20.50 10.91 23.86
N LEU A 89 -20.35 9.76 24.52
CA LEU A 89 -20.99 9.48 25.83
C LEU A 89 -20.62 10.48 26.91
N LEU A 90 -19.41 11.03 26.86
CA LEU A 90 -18.92 12.01 27.81
C LEU A 90 -19.18 13.46 27.36
N ALA A 91 -19.83 13.66 26.21
CA ALA A 91 -20.07 14.99 25.67
C ALA A 91 -20.93 15.83 26.65
N PRO A 92 -20.55 17.09 26.93
CA PRO A 92 -21.28 17.96 27.86
C PRO A 92 -22.76 18.11 27.51
N ILE A 93 -23.10 18.07 26.22
CA ILE A 93 -24.48 18.15 25.72
C ILE A 93 -25.42 17.11 26.34
N ARG A 94 -24.88 15.94 26.73
CA ARG A 94 -25.67 14.86 27.38
C ARG A 94 -25.97 15.14 28.86
N LYS A 95 -25.33 16.15 29.44
CA LYS A 95 -25.55 16.59 30.83
C LYS A 95 -26.41 17.85 30.90
N LEU A 96 -26.77 18.44 29.76
CA LEU A 96 -27.60 19.63 29.73
C LEU A 96 -29.06 19.24 29.99
N PRO A 97 -29.79 20.02 30.79
CA PRO A 97 -31.24 19.89 30.90
C PRO A 97 -31.91 20.07 29.53
N PRO A 98 -33.04 19.39 29.27
CA PRO A 98 -33.78 19.51 28.01
C PRO A 98 -34.12 20.96 27.64
N GLU A 99 -34.44 21.78 28.64
CA GLU A 99 -34.82 23.19 28.47
C GLU A 99 -33.66 24.02 27.88
N VAL A 100 -32.42 23.69 28.24
CA VAL A 100 -31.23 24.36 27.69
C VAL A 100 -30.98 23.93 26.23
N LEU A 101 -31.29 22.67 25.90
CA LEU A 101 -31.21 22.18 24.53
C LEU A 101 -32.30 22.83 23.66
N GLU A 102 -33.53 22.92 24.16
CA GLU A 102 -34.65 23.60 23.50
C GLU A 102 -34.31 25.05 23.18
N LEU A 103 -33.76 25.81 24.15
CA LEU A 103 -33.32 27.19 23.91
C LEU A 103 -32.28 27.29 22.79
N ALA A 104 -31.34 26.35 22.72
CA ALA A 104 -30.34 26.33 21.66
C ALA A 104 -30.95 25.98 20.29
N PHE A 105 -31.87 25.02 20.24
CA PHE A 105 -32.59 24.67 19.00
C PHE A 105 -33.49 25.81 18.54
N ASP A 106 -34.25 26.44 19.44
CA ASP A 106 -35.10 27.58 19.12
C ASP A 106 -34.28 28.76 18.58
N ALA A 107 -33.14 29.07 19.23
CA ALA A 107 -32.27 30.16 18.80
C ALA A 107 -31.62 29.94 17.42
N VAL A 108 -31.45 28.71 16.97
CA VAL A 108 -30.81 28.38 15.67
C VAL A 108 -31.84 28.06 14.58
N CYS A 109 -32.92 27.35 14.93
CA CYS A 109 -33.92 26.86 13.99
C CYS A 109 -35.07 27.85 13.79
N LEU A 110 -35.38 28.71 14.77
CA LEU A 110 -36.47 29.70 14.69
C LEU A 110 -35.97 31.12 14.41
N SER A 111 -34.65 31.36 14.41
CA SER A 111 -34.05 32.64 14.01
C SER A 111 -34.04 32.89 12.49
N SER A 112 -34.63 31.97 11.71
CA SER A 112 -34.83 32.10 10.26
C SER A 112 -36.28 32.50 9.97
N ASN A 113 -36.66 33.71 10.39
CA ASN A 113 -37.89 34.40 9.97
C ASN A 113 -37.59 35.87 9.71
#